data_AF-A0A7C3S768-F1
#
_entry.id   AF-A0A7C3S768-F1
#
_cell.length_a   1.000
_cell.length_b   1.000
_cell.length_c   1.000
_cell.angle_alpha   90.00
_cell.angle_beta   90.00
_cell.angle_gamma   90.00
#
_symmetry.space_group_name_H-M   'P 1'
#
loop_
_entity.id
_entity.type
_entity.pdbx_description
1 polymer ?
#
loop_
_entity_poly.entity_id
_entity_poly.type
_entity_poly.pdbx_seq_one_letter_code
_entity_poly.pdbx_strand_id
1 'polypeptide(L)'
;MVSPYSLPSWLLLPIVGSRHLYTRGIITPRLYHIGGDWWIVFSLSRQKIGLVRSVSGKPEGPYEHFCFLADTGWSTEGNTDAYMFAYDPSLFVEGNKVYCVFGPGWIAPLTEDLKAFVERPRLLPVKDDLYAGKGGCQIFKHNGLYHLLAVNEWGDIIERTADNLYGPYGGARMAFPRGEDATIFRASYGSICFVAK
;
A
#
# COMPACT_ATOMS: atom_id res chain seq x y z
N MET A 1 4.74 42.51 17.20
CA MET A 1 4.26 42.38 15.81
C MET A 1 4.76 41.01 15.33
N VAL A 2 3.88 40.01 15.29
CA VAL A 2 4.24 38.61 15.04
C VAL A 2 3.92 38.29 13.59
N SER A 3 4.89 37.72 12.86
CA SER A 3 4.75 37.30 11.45
C SER A 3 3.80 36.09 11.35
N PRO A 4 2.78 36.08 10.46
CA PRO A 4 1.77 35.02 10.40
C PRO A 4 2.05 33.87 9.42
N TYR A 5 3.30 33.60 9.01
CA TYR A 5 3.59 32.51 8.06
C TYR A 5 4.72 31.61 8.53
N SER A 6 4.42 30.65 9.41
CA SER A 6 5.23 29.44 9.60
C SER A 6 4.41 28.23 9.17
N LEU A 7 4.60 27.80 7.92
CA LEU A 7 4.16 26.48 7.47
C LEU A 7 4.96 25.41 8.23
N PRO A 8 4.37 24.27 8.62
CA PRO A 8 5.08 23.25 9.38
C PRO A 8 6.22 22.64 8.55
N SER A 9 7.38 22.50 9.18
CA SER A 9 8.57 21.86 8.62
C SER A 9 8.31 20.38 8.34
N TRP A 10 8.45 19.95 7.08
CA TRP A 10 8.41 18.55 6.69
C TRP A 10 9.64 17.82 7.26
N LEU A 11 9.42 16.90 8.18
CA LEU A 11 10.46 16.04 8.75
C LEU A 11 10.76 14.90 7.78
N LEU A 12 11.88 14.98 7.06
CA LEU A 12 12.43 13.85 6.31
C LEU A 12 13.09 12.88 7.30
N LEU A 13 12.57 11.66 7.39
CA LEU A 13 13.10 10.60 8.27
C LEU A 13 14.23 9.83 7.57
N PRO A 14 15.49 9.88 8.05
CA PRO A 14 16.55 9.03 7.53
C PRO A 14 16.44 7.60 8.09
N ILE A 15 16.44 6.60 7.20
CA ILE A 15 16.63 5.20 7.58
C ILE A 15 18.14 4.96 7.70
N VAL A 16 18.63 4.68 8.91
CA VAL A 16 20.05 4.41 9.17
C VAL A 16 20.27 2.91 9.35
N GLY A 17 20.97 2.27 8.41
CA GLY A 17 21.62 0.98 8.63
C GLY A 17 21.73 0.04 7.42
N SER A 18 22.90 0.01 6.76
CA SER A 18 23.70 -1.21 6.49
C SER A 18 24.86 -0.95 5.50
N ARG A 19 26.01 -1.59 5.77
CA ARG A 19 27.28 -1.51 5.02
C ARG A 19 27.15 -2.10 3.60
N HIS A 20 27.68 -1.35 2.63
CA HIS A 20 27.96 -1.68 1.22
C HIS A 20 27.17 -2.81 0.55
N LEU A 21 25.88 -2.56 0.27
CA LEU A 21 25.10 -3.26 -0.74
C LEU A 21 24.23 -2.21 -1.42
N TYR A 22 24.22 -2.16 -2.77
CA TYR A 22 23.43 -1.28 -3.64
C TYR A 22 22.35 -0.46 -2.92
N THR A 23 22.44 0.89 -2.96
CA THR A 23 21.37 1.78 -2.49
C THR A 23 20.10 1.47 -3.29
N ARG A 24 19.25 0.59 -2.77
CA ARG A 24 17.97 0.25 -3.39
C ARG A 24 16.94 1.23 -2.88
N GLY A 25 16.31 1.96 -3.81
CA GLY A 25 15.27 2.92 -3.47
C GLY A 25 14.07 2.21 -2.85
N ILE A 26 13.65 2.71 -1.69
CA ILE A 26 12.30 2.48 -1.16
C ILE A 26 11.36 3.35 -1.99
N ILE A 27 10.33 2.71 -2.54
CA ILE A 27 9.33 3.32 -3.42
C ILE A 27 7.96 3.09 -2.76
N THR A 28 7.07 4.08 -2.89
CA THR A 28 5.69 4.05 -2.39
C THR A 28 5.54 3.55 -0.94
N PRO A 29 6.31 4.11 0.02
CA PRO A 29 6.17 3.75 1.42
C PRO A 29 4.80 4.23 1.96
N ARG A 30 4.11 3.35 2.69
CA ARG A 30 2.84 3.68 3.36
C ARG A 30 2.87 3.26 4.81
N LEU A 31 2.48 4.17 5.70
CA LEU A 31 2.51 4.01 7.15
C LEU A 31 1.18 3.44 7.67
N TYR A 32 1.25 2.45 8.56
CA TYR A 32 0.10 1.83 9.22
C TYR A 32 0.36 1.66 10.72
N HIS A 33 -0.70 1.76 11.50
CA HIS A 33 -0.72 1.37 12.92
C HIS A 33 -1.57 0.11 13.06
N ILE A 34 -0.94 -1.03 13.35
CA ILE A 34 -1.57 -2.36 13.35
C ILE A 34 -1.12 -3.10 14.60
N GLY A 35 -2.07 -3.60 15.38
CA GLY A 35 -1.77 -4.39 16.58
C GLY A 35 -1.00 -3.63 17.67
N GLY A 36 -1.07 -2.29 17.69
CA GLY A 36 -0.31 -1.44 18.63
C GLY A 36 1.12 -1.11 18.16
N ASP A 37 1.55 -1.66 17.02
CA ASP A 37 2.84 -1.40 16.41
C ASP A 37 2.70 -0.49 15.18
N TRP A 38 3.80 0.18 14.84
CA TRP A 38 3.91 1.01 13.64
C TRP A 38 4.69 0.29 12.54
N TRP A 39 4.12 0.29 11.34
CA TRP A 39 4.60 -0.46 10.19
C TRP A 39 4.69 0.45 8.98
N ILE A 40 5.74 0.29 8.19
CA ILE A 40 5.79 0.83 6.83
C ILE A 40 5.88 -0.33 5.86
N VAL A 41 4.89 -0.43 4.98
CA VAL A 41 4.97 -1.29 3.79
C VAL A 41 5.56 -0.49 2.64
N PHE A 42 6.38 -1.11 1.83
CA PHE A 42 7.05 -0.43 0.73
C PHE A 42 7.35 -1.35 -0.44
N SER A 43 7.52 -0.75 -1.61
CA SER A 43 8.16 -1.37 -2.75
C SER A 43 9.66 -1.15 -2.76
N LEU A 44 10.40 -2.14 -3.23
CA LEU A 44 11.80 -2.03 -3.56
C LEU A 44 11.99 -2.31 -5.05
N SER A 45 13.04 -1.75 -5.66
CA SER A 45 13.45 -2.12 -7.02
C SER A 45 13.51 -3.64 -7.19
N ARG A 46 13.13 -4.13 -8.39
CA ARG A 46 12.93 -5.57 -8.71
C ARG A 46 11.70 -6.20 -8.07
N GLN A 47 10.60 -5.44 -8.00
CA GLN A 47 9.27 -5.97 -7.64
C GLN A 47 9.27 -6.72 -6.30
N LYS A 48 9.90 -6.13 -5.28
CA LYS A 48 9.83 -6.65 -3.91
C LYS A 48 8.88 -5.81 -3.08
N ILE A 49 8.14 -6.49 -2.21
CA ILE A 49 7.30 -5.86 -1.20
C ILE A 49 7.93 -6.16 0.15
N GLY A 50 8.29 -5.13 0.89
CA GLY A 50 8.91 -5.24 2.21
C GLY A 50 8.06 -4.59 3.30
N LEU A 51 8.30 -5.03 4.52
CA LEU A 51 7.81 -4.43 5.74
C LEU A 51 9.00 -3.99 6.61
N VAL A 52 8.90 -2.79 7.15
CA VAL A 52 9.74 -2.35 8.27
C VAL A 52 8.84 -2.04 9.47
N ARG A 53 9.34 -2.32 10.67
CA ARG A 53 8.62 -2.10 11.94
C ARG A 53 9.35 -1.06 12.79
N SER A 54 8.59 -0.19 13.43
CA SER A 54 9.15 0.74 14.42
C SER A 54 9.64 -0.03 15.64
N VAL A 55 10.88 0.21 16.05
CA VAL A 55 11.45 -0.40 17.28
C VAL A 55 11.24 0.46 18.52
N SER A 56 10.80 1.70 18.35
CA SER A 56 10.46 2.60 19.46
C SER A 56 9.01 2.54 19.89
N GLY A 57 8.14 1.86 19.10
CA GLY A 57 6.70 1.90 19.27
C GLY A 57 6.06 3.23 18.86
N LYS A 58 6.81 4.12 18.18
CA LYS A 58 6.34 5.45 17.73
C LYS A 58 6.33 5.57 16.20
N PRO A 59 5.44 6.40 15.61
CA PRO A 59 5.38 6.59 14.16
C PRO A 59 6.65 7.21 13.58
N GLU A 60 7.46 7.91 14.37
CA GLU A 60 8.73 8.52 13.94
C GLU A 60 9.88 7.49 13.81
N GLY A 61 9.70 6.26 14.31
CA GLY A 61 10.73 5.23 14.29
C GLY A 61 11.75 5.34 15.44
N PRO A 62 12.97 4.79 15.31
CA PRO A 62 13.53 4.23 14.08
C PRO A 62 12.79 2.97 13.61
N TYR A 63 12.86 2.72 12.30
CA TYR A 63 12.29 1.54 11.66
C TYR A 63 13.40 0.55 11.29
N GLU A 64 13.18 -0.72 11.57
CA GLU A 64 14.07 -1.81 11.18
C GLU A 64 13.39 -2.73 10.17
N HIS A 65 14.18 -3.28 9.26
CA HIS A 65 13.70 -4.26 8.29
C HIS A 65 13.08 -5.46 9.04
N PHE A 66 11.82 -5.77 8.72
CA PHE A 66 11.11 -6.87 9.34
C PHE A 66 11.13 -8.11 8.45
N CYS A 67 10.55 -8.01 7.25
CA CYS A 67 10.54 -9.11 6.27
C CYS A 67 10.31 -8.59 4.83
N PHE A 68 10.51 -9.49 3.86
CA PHE A 68 9.93 -9.35 2.52
C PHE A 68 8.70 -10.25 2.41
N LEU A 69 7.59 -9.67 1.95
CA LEU A 69 6.34 -10.39 1.66
C LEU A 69 6.35 -11.03 0.27
N ALA A 70 6.95 -10.33 -0.69
CA ALA A 70 7.12 -10.79 -2.06
C ALA A 70 8.54 -10.50 -2.53
N ASP A 71 9.17 -11.49 -3.17
CA ASP A 71 10.44 -11.36 -3.87
C ASP A 71 10.34 -12.12 -5.19
N THR A 72 10.05 -11.42 -6.28
CA THR A 72 9.92 -12.06 -7.60
C THR A 72 11.28 -12.44 -8.21
N GLY A 73 12.39 -12.21 -7.50
CA GLY A 73 13.72 -12.68 -7.87
C GLY A 73 14.40 -11.88 -8.99
N TRP A 74 15.59 -12.32 -9.42
CA TRP A 74 16.36 -11.68 -10.50
C TRP A 74 15.79 -12.00 -11.90
N SER A 75 15.12 -13.15 -12.04
CA SER A 75 14.54 -13.60 -13.30
C SER A 75 13.05 -13.82 -13.12
N THR A 76 12.25 -13.13 -13.91
CA THR A 76 10.83 -13.42 -14.13
C THR A 76 10.62 -14.81 -14.77
N GLU A 77 11.70 -15.48 -15.19
CA GLU A 77 11.68 -16.75 -15.93
C GLU A 77 11.88 -17.99 -15.03
N GLY A 78 12.51 -17.86 -13.87
CA GLY A 78 12.78 -18.99 -12.95
C GLY A 78 11.86 -19.06 -11.73
N ASN A 79 11.05 -18.03 -11.49
CA ASN A 79 10.19 -17.95 -10.32
C ASN A 79 8.72 -18.04 -10.77
N THR A 80 8.12 -19.22 -10.68
CA THR A 80 6.71 -19.47 -11.07
C THR A 80 5.69 -18.73 -10.20
N ASP A 81 6.17 -18.13 -9.12
CA ASP A 81 5.41 -17.24 -8.23
C ASP A 81 5.72 -15.75 -8.49
N ALA A 82 6.40 -15.41 -9.60
CA ALA A 82 6.55 -14.04 -10.04
C ALA A 82 5.16 -13.47 -10.36
N TYR A 83 4.55 -12.82 -9.38
CA TYR A 83 3.44 -11.91 -9.62
C TYR A 83 4.00 -10.85 -10.55
N MET A 84 3.66 -10.94 -11.84
CA MET A 84 3.92 -9.88 -12.77
C MET A 84 3.36 -8.61 -12.10
N PHE A 85 4.24 -7.63 -11.86
CA PHE A 85 3.89 -6.31 -11.35
C PHE A 85 3.72 -6.16 -9.81
N ALA A 86 4.48 -6.87 -8.97
CA ALA A 86 4.45 -6.63 -7.50
C ALA A 86 5.05 -5.26 -7.08
N TYR A 87 4.23 -4.20 -7.13
CA TYR A 87 4.60 -2.85 -6.68
C TYR A 87 3.43 -2.09 -6.06
N ASP A 88 3.74 -0.95 -5.44
CA ASP A 88 2.82 -0.03 -4.77
C ASP A 88 1.93 -0.69 -3.71
N PRO A 89 2.51 -1.43 -2.75
CA PRO A 89 1.75 -2.18 -1.76
C PRO A 89 1.04 -1.26 -0.78
N SER A 90 -0.17 -1.65 -0.41
CA SER A 90 -0.93 -1.09 0.69
C SER A 90 -1.43 -2.22 1.59
N LEU A 91 -1.78 -1.88 2.83
CA LEU A 91 -2.37 -2.81 3.77
C LEU A 91 -3.84 -2.44 3.99
N PHE A 92 -4.70 -3.46 4.01
CA PHE A 92 -6.09 -3.33 4.40
C PHE A 92 -6.34 -4.17 5.65
N VAL A 93 -6.96 -3.57 6.66
CA VAL A 93 -7.22 -4.22 7.95
C VAL A 93 -8.73 -4.40 8.12
N GLU A 94 -9.16 -5.64 8.33
CA GLU A 94 -10.56 -5.98 8.65
C GLU A 94 -10.60 -6.90 9.87
N GLY A 95 -11.05 -6.36 11.01
CA GLY A 95 -11.00 -7.05 12.29
C GLY A 95 -9.55 -7.33 12.70
N ASN A 96 -9.20 -8.61 12.85
CA ASN A 96 -7.84 -9.08 13.15
C ASN A 96 -7.04 -9.49 11.91
N LYS A 97 -7.64 -9.44 10.72
CA LYS A 97 -6.97 -9.85 9.48
C LYS A 97 -6.34 -8.67 8.79
N VAL A 98 -5.12 -8.87 8.30
CA VAL A 98 -4.39 -7.91 7.49
C VAL A 98 -4.24 -8.49 6.09
N TYR A 99 -4.55 -7.68 5.10
CA TYR A 99 -4.42 -8.02 3.69
C TYR A 99 -3.38 -7.11 3.07
N CYS A 100 -2.52 -7.65 2.22
CA CYS A 100 -1.69 -6.86 1.35
C CYS A 100 -2.41 -6.71 0.01
N VAL A 101 -2.53 -5.48 -0.46
CA VAL A 101 -3.09 -5.12 -1.76
C VAL A 101 -1.98 -4.47 -2.56
N PHE A 102 -1.76 -4.87 -3.81
CA PHE A 102 -0.67 -4.32 -4.62
C PHE A 102 -1.05 -4.29 -6.11
N GLY A 103 -0.31 -3.49 -6.89
CA GLY A 103 -0.56 -3.33 -8.31
C GLY A 103 -0.50 -4.67 -9.05
N PRO A 104 -1.38 -4.92 -10.05
CA PRO A 104 -2.44 -4.06 -10.60
C PRO A 104 -3.83 -4.39 -10.00
N GLY A 105 -3.89 -4.83 -8.74
CA GLY A 105 -5.12 -5.26 -8.05
C GLY A 105 -5.00 -6.65 -7.42
N TRP A 106 -3.79 -7.11 -7.11
CA TRP A 106 -3.57 -8.34 -6.37
C TRP A 106 -3.94 -8.15 -4.90
N ILE A 107 -4.50 -9.19 -4.28
CA ILE A 107 -4.78 -9.25 -2.85
C ILE A 107 -4.44 -10.62 -2.26
N ALA A 108 -3.83 -10.63 -1.08
CA ALA A 108 -3.71 -11.82 -0.23
C ALA A 108 -3.79 -11.44 1.25
N PRO A 109 -4.40 -12.30 2.10
CA PRO A 109 -4.24 -12.20 3.55
C PRO A 109 -2.79 -12.49 3.97
N LEU A 110 -2.33 -11.78 4.99
CA LEU A 110 -1.06 -12.02 5.66
C LEU A 110 -1.24 -12.99 6.83
N THR A 111 -0.17 -13.71 7.17
CA THR A 111 -0.08 -14.50 8.39
C THR A 111 -0.23 -13.60 9.62
N GLU A 112 -0.61 -14.17 10.77
CA GLU A 112 -0.78 -13.38 12.00
C GLU A 112 0.49 -12.64 12.43
N ASP A 113 1.66 -13.20 12.12
CA ASP A 113 2.96 -12.57 12.38
C ASP A 113 3.41 -11.58 11.29
N LEU A 114 2.57 -11.36 10.27
CA LEU A 114 2.78 -10.48 9.12
C LEU A 114 4.01 -10.81 8.27
N LYS A 115 4.55 -12.04 8.36
CA LYS A 115 5.78 -12.41 7.64
C LYS A 115 5.57 -12.99 6.25
N ALA A 116 4.39 -13.51 5.96
CA ALA A 116 4.10 -14.18 4.70
C ALA A 116 2.64 -13.99 4.26
N PHE A 117 2.36 -14.31 3.00
CA PHE A 117 0.99 -14.51 2.55
C PHE A 117 0.47 -15.86 3.04
N VAL A 118 -0.78 -15.89 3.50
CA VAL A 118 -1.48 -17.14 3.90
C VAL A 118 -1.79 -18.00 2.68
N GLU A 119 -2.04 -17.37 1.53
CA GLU A 119 -2.38 -18.01 0.27
C GLU A 119 -1.78 -17.22 -0.89
N ARG A 120 -1.75 -17.83 -2.08
CA ARG A 120 -1.32 -17.15 -3.30
C ARG A 120 -2.22 -15.91 -3.54
N PRO A 121 -1.65 -14.70 -3.70
CA PRO A 121 -2.37 -13.54 -4.17
C PRO A 121 -3.23 -13.83 -5.38
N ARG A 122 -4.47 -13.35 -5.31
CA ARG A 122 -5.46 -13.45 -6.37
C ARG A 122 -5.74 -12.06 -6.93
N LEU A 123 -6.03 -12.00 -8.22
CA LEU A 123 -6.38 -10.74 -8.87
C LEU A 123 -7.83 -10.40 -8.53
N LEU A 124 -8.08 -9.16 -8.10
CA LEU A 124 -9.44 -8.68 -7.85
C LEU A 124 -10.20 -8.55 -9.17
N PRO A 125 -11.37 -9.21 -9.31
CA PRO A 125 -12.22 -9.03 -10.48
C PRO A 125 -12.77 -7.60 -10.50
N VAL A 126 -12.61 -6.94 -11.63
CA VAL A 126 -13.22 -5.63 -11.91
C VAL A 126 -14.16 -5.77 -13.10
N LYS A 127 -15.25 -4.99 -13.10
CA LYS A 127 -16.17 -4.92 -14.25
C LYS A 127 -15.53 -4.06 -15.35
N ASP A 128 -15.74 -4.49 -16.59
CA ASP A 128 -15.37 -3.77 -17.82
C ASP A 128 -13.87 -3.56 -18.08
N ASP A 129 -13.00 -4.08 -17.20
CA ASP A 129 -11.54 -3.98 -17.29
C ASP A 129 -10.86 -5.31 -16.92
N LEU A 130 -9.60 -5.49 -17.32
CA LEU A 130 -8.79 -6.64 -16.91
C LEU A 130 -8.13 -6.45 -15.53
N TYR A 131 -7.79 -5.20 -15.21
CA TYR A 131 -7.05 -4.82 -14.02
C TYR A 131 -7.72 -3.62 -13.33
N ALA A 132 -7.52 -3.47 -12.03
CA ALA A 132 -8.04 -2.30 -11.31
C ALA A 132 -7.42 -0.99 -11.82
N GLY A 133 -6.16 -1.06 -12.23
CA GLY A 133 -5.39 0.02 -12.84
C GLY A 133 -3.95 -0.43 -13.01
N LYS A 134 -3.06 0.51 -13.37
CA LYS A 134 -1.63 0.22 -13.50
C LYS A 134 -0.94 0.02 -12.15
N GLY A 135 -1.47 0.55 -11.04
CA GLY A 135 -0.79 0.55 -9.73
C GLY A 135 -1.54 1.31 -8.64
N GLY A 136 -0.84 1.64 -7.55
CA GLY A 136 -1.40 2.45 -6.44
C GLY A 136 -2.63 1.85 -5.74
N CYS A 137 -2.81 0.53 -5.82
CA CYS A 137 -4.04 -0.13 -5.39
C CYS A 137 -4.23 -0.05 -3.87
N GLN A 138 -5.39 0.46 -3.43
CA GLN A 138 -5.75 0.60 -2.01
C GLN A 138 -7.21 0.26 -1.79
N ILE A 139 -7.50 -0.43 -0.68
CA ILE A 139 -8.88 -0.75 -0.28
C ILE A 139 -9.21 -0.03 1.03
N PHE A 140 -10.41 0.52 1.10
CA PHE A 140 -11.02 0.99 2.34
C PHE A 140 -12.49 0.61 2.40
N LYS A 141 -13.04 0.52 3.62
CA LYS A 141 -14.46 0.19 3.83
C LYS A 141 -15.22 1.41 4.31
N HIS A 142 -16.31 1.75 3.62
CA HIS A 142 -17.17 2.89 3.97
C HIS A 142 -18.63 2.58 3.62
N ASN A 143 -19.56 2.94 4.50
CA ASN A 143 -21.00 2.68 4.35
C ASN A 143 -21.36 1.24 3.95
N GLY A 144 -20.63 0.26 4.51
CA GLY A 144 -20.85 -1.17 4.23
C GLY A 144 -20.22 -1.68 2.93
N LEU A 145 -19.67 -0.79 2.08
CA LEU A 145 -19.05 -1.14 0.81
C LEU A 145 -17.53 -1.17 0.93
N TYR A 146 -16.90 -2.00 0.10
CA TYR A 146 -15.47 -1.98 -0.15
C TYR A 146 -15.20 -1.06 -1.34
N HIS A 147 -14.30 -0.11 -1.13
CA HIS A 147 -13.87 0.86 -2.12
C HIS A 147 -12.43 0.53 -2.52
N LEU A 148 -12.20 0.30 -3.81
CA LEU A 148 -10.90 0.04 -4.41
C LEU A 148 -10.46 1.28 -5.20
N LEU A 149 -9.39 1.92 -4.74
CA LEU A 149 -8.68 2.93 -5.50
C LEU A 149 -7.57 2.26 -6.32
N ALA A 150 -7.40 2.69 -7.56
CA ALA A 150 -6.26 2.32 -8.40
C ALA A 150 -5.96 3.43 -9.40
N VAL A 151 -4.69 3.57 -9.76
CA VAL A 151 -4.24 4.58 -10.73
C VAL A 151 -4.41 4.01 -12.14
N ASN A 152 -5.02 4.77 -13.06
CA ASN A 152 -5.15 4.36 -14.46
C ASN A 152 -3.90 4.74 -15.28
N GLU A 153 -3.91 4.45 -16.58
CA GLU A 153 -2.77 4.75 -17.46
C GLU A 153 -2.45 6.25 -17.56
N TRP A 154 -3.47 7.09 -17.46
CA TRP A 154 -3.37 8.55 -17.55
C TRP A 154 -2.97 9.23 -16.23
N GLY A 155 -2.80 8.46 -15.14
CA GLY A 155 -2.42 8.98 -13.83
C GLY A 155 -3.59 9.45 -12.96
N ASP A 156 -4.83 9.22 -13.37
CA ASP A 156 -6.00 9.48 -12.52
C ASP A 156 -6.20 8.34 -11.54
N ILE A 157 -6.67 8.69 -10.34
CA ILE A 157 -7.09 7.72 -9.34
C ILE A 157 -8.56 7.40 -9.60
N ILE A 158 -8.83 6.16 -9.97
CA ILE A 158 -10.16 5.62 -10.21
C ILE A 158 -10.59 4.84 -8.99
N GLU A 159 -11.81 5.08 -8.55
CA GLU A 159 -12.49 4.34 -7.50
C GLU A 159 -13.54 3.40 -8.11
N ARG A 160 -13.57 2.17 -7.60
CA ARG A 160 -14.63 1.19 -7.84
C ARG A 160 -15.13 0.65 -6.52
N THR A 161 -16.38 0.19 -6.49
CA THR A 161 -17.00 -0.36 -5.27
C THR A 161 -17.48 -1.79 -5.44
N ALA A 162 -17.51 -2.53 -4.32
CA ALA A 162 -18.07 -3.87 -4.23
C ALA A 162 -18.73 -4.11 -2.87
N ASP A 163 -19.72 -5.01 -2.83
CA ASP A 163 -20.33 -5.49 -1.57
C ASP A 163 -19.47 -6.56 -0.86
N ASN A 164 -18.49 -7.14 -1.57
CA ASN A 164 -17.58 -8.17 -1.08
C ASN A 164 -16.13 -7.72 -1.28
N LEU A 165 -15.26 -7.99 -0.30
CA LEU A 165 -13.82 -7.67 -0.36
C LEU A 165 -13.15 -8.21 -1.64
N TYR A 166 -13.57 -9.37 -2.12
CA TYR A 166 -13.02 -10.02 -3.30
C TYR A 166 -13.76 -9.63 -4.60
N GLY A 167 -14.57 -8.58 -4.59
CA GLY A 167 -15.26 -8.07 -5.77
C GLY A 167 -16.51 -8.89 -6.17
N PRO A 168 -16.98 -8.74 -7.42
CA PRO A 168 -16.41 -7.89 -8.47
C PRO A 168 -16.58 -6.40 -8.17
N TYR A 169 -15.51 -5.63 -8.36
CA TYR A 169 -15.52 -4.17 -8.21
C TYR A 169 -16.04 -3.51 -9.49
N GLY A 170 -16.97 -2.57 -9.37
CA GLY A 170 -17.53 -1.86 -10.52
C GLY A 170 -17.89 -0.41 -10.21
N GLY A 171 -18.61 0.24 -11.13
CA GLY A 171 -19.03 1.63 -10.95
C GLY A 171 -17.85 2.59 -10.95
N ALA A 172 -16.93 2.43 -11.92
CA ALA A 172 -15.72 3.24 -12.01
C ALA A 172 -16.06 4.73 -12.00
N ARG A 173 -15.50 5.45 -11.03
CA ARG A 173 -15.57 6.90 -10.93
C ARG A 173 -14.19 7.48 -10.73
N MET A 174 -13.94 8.65 -11.31
CA MET A 174 -12.70 9.37 -11.06
C MET A 174 -12.76 9.96 -9.64
N ALA A 175 -11.85 9.53 -8.77
CA ALA A 175 -11.71 10.07 -7.42
C ALA A 175 -10.81 11.30 -7.42
N PHE A 176 -9.64 11.20 -8.08
CA PHE A 176 -8.69 12.31 -8.19
C PHE A 176 -8.11 12.38 -9.61
N PRO A 177 -8.37 13.46 -10.36
CA PRO A 177 -7.74 13.67 -11.67
C PRO A 177 -6.23 13.92 -11.49
N ARG A 178 -5.40 13.20 -12.24
CA ARG A 178 -3.92 13.30 -12.20
C ARG A 178 -3.28 13.18 -10.81
N GLY A 179 -3.87 12.38 -9.92
CA GLY A 179 -3.37 12.21 -8.55
C GLY A 179 -2.08 11.37 -8.41
N GLU A 180 -1.72 10.58 -9.44
CA GLU A 180 -0.55 9.66 -9.51
C GLU A 180 -0.41 8.57 -8.43
N ASP A 181 -0.67 8.89 -7.15
CA ASP A 181 -0.74 8.02 -5.99
C ASP A 181 -1.54 8.73 -4.88
N ALA A 182 -2.11 7.97 -3.95
CA ALA A 182 -2.73 8.52 -2.75
C ALA A 182 -2.33 7.73 -1.50
N THR A 183 -2.52 8.34 -0.34
CA THR A 183 -2.57 7.63 0.93
C THR A 183 -3.90 7.90 1.59
N ILE A 184 -4.54 6.82 2.06
CA ILE A 184 -5.79 6.86 2.80
C ILE A 184 -5.47 6.76 4.29
N PHE A 185 -6.08 7.62 5.10
CA PHE A 185 -6.01 7.50 6.55
C PHE A 185 -7.33 7.90 7.19
N ARG A 186 -7.54 7.43 8.43
CA ARG A 186 -8.70 7.78 9.22
C ARG A 186 -8.29 8.81 10.26
N ALA A 187 -8.93 9.97 10.27
CA ALA A 187 -8.67 10.97 11.29
C ALA A 187 -9.38 10.62 12.61
N SER A 188 -8.99 11.29 13.70
CA SER A 188 -9.48 11.01 15.06
C SER A 188 -11.00 11.10 15.21
N TYR A 189 -11.65 11.97 14.44
CA TYR A 189 -13.10 12.10 14.34
C TYR A 189 -13.82 11.00 13.53
N GLY A 190 -13.09 9.99 13.04
CA GLY A 190 -13.61 8.86 12.29
C GLY A 190 -13.80 9.06 10.79
N SER A 191 -13.67 10.27 10.25
CA SER A 191 -13.76 10.48 8.79
C SER A 191 -12.54 9.94 8.06
N ILE A 192 -12.76 9.58 6.80
CA ILE A 192 -11.76 9.07 5.88
C ILE A 192 -11.15 10.25 5.14
N CYS A 193 -9.83 10.36 5.19
CA CYS A 193 -9.06 11.42 4.57
C CYS A 193 -8.12 10.82 3.52
N PHE A 194 -7.83 11.62 2.50
CA PHE A 194 -6.94 11.26 1.41
C PHE A 194 -5.88 12.34 1.27
N VAL A 195 -4.63 11.92 1.05
CA VAL A 195 -3.56 12.78 0.55
C VAL A 195 -3.13 12.21 -0.79
N ALA A 196 -3.41 12.94 -1.87
CA ALA A 196 -3.02 12.60 -3.24
C ALA A 196 -1.89 13.51 -3.70
N LYS A 197 -1.06 13.02 -4.62
CA LYS A 197 0.09 13.76 -5.17
C LYS A 197 -0.29 14.54 -6.44
#